data_AF-A0A2E7A4T5-F1
#
_entry.id   AF-A0A2E7A4T5-F1
#
_cell.length_a   1.000
_cell.length_b   1.000
_cell.length_c   1.000
_cell.angle_alpha   90.00
_cell.angle_beta   90.00
_cell.angle_gamma   90.00
#
_symmetry.space_group_name_H-M   'P 1'
#
loop_
_entity.id
_entity.type
_entity.pdbx_description
1 polymer ?
#
loop_
_entity_poly.entity_id
_entity_poly.type
_entity_poly.pdbx_seq_one_letter_code
_entity_poly.pdbx_strand_id
1 'polypeptide(L)'
;MKRFAAISLIALLLTACSSSSNTVTAKVDDTATTIAEEAVAEEKPPPTAAPKSTELMQLEDAWDFAASRPGSDIGQVFQLFRLKQSLGPKNIACYDPESGDVCEEIVKAINVVGLTEQQLTLLLDSLELPHRVIERDCELLMVTEEFVGGRVNFSVFEGVVTGWASEGGGSFLDEGNC
;
A
#
# COMPACT_ATOMS: atom_id res chain seq x y z
N MET A 1 -50.72 29.60 -38.12
CA MET A 1 -50.67 31.02 -37.66
C MET A 1 -51.06 31.06 -36.19
N LYS A 2 -50.47 31.99 -35.40
CA LYS A 2 -50.86 32.37 -34.01
C LYS A 2 -50.77 31.25 -32.94
N ARG A 3 -50.28 31.42 -31.70
CA ARG A 3 -49.29 32.27 -30.97
C ARG A 3 -49.74 32.33 -29.50
N PHE A 4 -48.81 32.57 -28.56
CA PHE A 4 -49.01 32.97 -27.14
C PHE A 4 -49.50 31.86 -26.18
N ALA A 5 -49.29 31.86 -24.86
CA ALA A 5 -48.25 32.38 -23.92
C ALA A 5 -48.55 31.76 -22.51
N ALA A 6 -47.81 31.93 -21.39
CA ALA A 6 -46.61 32.71 -21.08
C ALA A 6 -45.75 32.11 -19.94
N ILE A 7 -44.45 32.43 -19.97
CA ILE A 7 -43.55 32.84 -18.86
C ILE A 7 -44.14 32.86 -17.43
N SER A 8 -43.43 32.24 -16.47
CA SER A 8 -43.27 32.83 -15.13
C SER A 8 -41.87 32.57 -14.58
N LEU A 9 -41.24 33.64 -14.08
CA LEU A 9 -39.87 33.69 -13.58
C LEU A 9 -39.95 34.11 -12.10
N ILE A 10 -39.37 33.34 -11.18
CA ILE A 10 -39.12 33.79 -9.81
C ILE A 10 -37.67 33.43 -9.46
N ALA A 11 -36.95 34.41 -8.91
CA ALA A 11 -35.53 34.33 -8.63
C ALA A 11 -35.27 34.58 -7.13
N LEU A 12 -34.07 34.15 -6.71
CA LEU A 12 -33.29 34.67 -5.57
C LEU A 12 -33.93 34.66 -4.18
N LEU A 13 -33.28 33.93 -3.26
CA LEU A 13 -32.83 34.54 -2.01
C LEU A 13 -31.43 34.02 -1.65
N LEU A 14 -30.53 34.95 -1.33
CA LEU A 14 -29.19 34.70 -0.80
C LEU A 14 -29.24 34.72 0.73
N THR A 15 -28.53 33.81 1.38
CA THR A 15 -28.10 33.98 2.79
C THR A 15 -26.66 33.49 2.94
N ALA A 16 -25.75 34.42 3.18
CA ALA A 16 -24.39 34.16 3.64
C ALA A 16 -24.33 34.18 5.19
N CYS A 17 -23.10 34.19 5.74
CA CYS A 17 -22.72 34.21 7.16
C CYS A 17 -22.68 32.83 7.86
N SER A 18 -21.67 32.49 8.68
CA SER A 18 -20.39 33.15 8.98
C SER A 18 -19.40 32.14 9.61
N SER A 19 -18.10 32.41 9.51
CA SER A 19 -17.07 31.71 10.31
C SER A 19 -17.19 32.07 11.79
N SER A 20 -16.98 31.08 12.67
CA SER A 20 -16.60 31.30 14.08
C SER A 20 -15.34 30.49 14.39
N SER A 21 -14.22 31.20 14.48
CA SER A 21 -12.96 30.66 15.02
C SER A 21 -13.04 30.63 16.54
N ASN A 22 -12.93 29.45 17.16
CA ASN A 22 -12.69 29.34 18.60
C ASN A 22 -11.20 29.11 18.85
N THR A 23 -10.46 30.21 18.99
CA THR A 23 -9.09 30.22 19.47
C THR A 23 -9.08 29.87 20.96
N VAL A 24 -8.63 28.67 21.33
CA VAL A 24 -8.30 28.38 22.73
C VAL A 24 -7.00 29.11 23.07
N THR A 25 -7.09 30.05 24.00
CA THR A 25 -5.96 30.89 24.43
C THR A 25 -4.85 30.06 25.07
N ALA A 26 -3.67 30.08 24.45
CA ALA A 26 -2.45 29.66 25.12
C ALA A 26 -2.15 30.65 26.27
N LYS A 27 -2.02 30.13 27.49
CA LYS A 27 -1.54 30.91 28.63
C LYS A 27 -0.04 30.67 28.81
N VAL A 28 0.77 31.62 28.34
CA VAL A 28 2.18 31.73 28.73
C VAL A 28 2.22 32.62 29.96
N ASP A 29 2.86 32.15 31.03
CA ASP A 29 3.32 32.95 32.17
C ASP A 29 4.82 32.69 32.32
N ASP A 30 5.56 33.72 32.71
CA ASP A 30 6.96 33.90 32.30
C ASP A 30 7.96 33.80 33.48
N THR A 31 9.22 33.48 33.13
CA THR A 31 10.45 33.85 33.86
C THR A 31 10.72 33.30 35.29
N ALA A 32 11.76 32.46 35.39
CA ALA A 32 12.79 32.56 36.45
C ALA A 32 14.15 31.98 35.94
N THR A 33 15.24 32.68 36.23
CA THR A 33 16.60 32.44 35.67
C THR A 33 17.55 31.81 36.72
N THR A 34 18.67 31.23 36.24
CA THR A 34 19.84 30.70 36.97
C THR A 34 19.74 29.18 37.28
N ILE A 35 20.78 28.35 37.13
CA ILE A 35 22.25 28.58 37.16
C ILE A 35 22.92 27.95 35.93
N ALA A 36 24.04 28.52 35.47
CA ALA A 36 24.92 27.90 34.48
C ALA A 36 25.90 26.93 35.16
N GLU A 37 25.98 25.69 34.67
CA GLU A 37 27.14 24.83 34.94
C GLU A 37 27.62 24.17 33.64
N GLU A 38 28.94 24.21 33.46
CA GLU A 38 29.64 23.90 32.22
C GLU A 38 29.76 22.38 32.03
N ALA A 39 28.64 21.74 31.70
CA ALA A 39 28.67 20.39 31.16
C ALA A 39 29.10 20.49 29.69
N VAL A 40 30.39 20.24 29.42
CA VAL A 40 30.84 19.77 28.10
C VAL A 40 30.03 18.52 27.81
N ALA A 41 28.99 18.66 26.97
CA ALA A 41 28.28 17.53 26.45
C ALA A 41 29.30 16.74 25.63
N GLU A 42 29.74 15.60 26.15
CA GLU A 42 30.44 14.60 25.35
C GLU A 42 29.58 14.37 24.11
N GLU A 43 30.10 14.72 22.93
CA GLU A 43 29.54 14.27 21.66
C GLU A 43 29.68 12.74 21.66
N LYS A 44 28.67 12.10 22.25
CA LYS A 44 28.47 10.65 22.17
C LYS A 44 28.50 10.35 20.68
N PRO A 45 29.51 9.64 20.17
CA PRO A 45 29.65 9.44 18.73
C PRO A 45 28.34 8.85 18.21
N PRO A 46 27.87 9.30 17.03
CA PRO A 46 26.60 8.83 16.49
C PRO A 46 26.61 7.31 16.52
N PRO A 47 25.53 6.66 17.03
CA PRO A 47 25.54 5.23 17.28
C PRO A 47 25.94 4.54 15.99
N THR A 48 27.13 3.92 15.99
CA THR A 48 27.71 3.33 14.80
C THR A 48 26.70 2.36 14.24
N ALA A 49 26.11 2.70 13.08
CA ALA A 49 24.98 1.96 12.55
C ALA A 49 25.40 0.49 12.43
N ALA A 50 24.71 -0.38 13.16
CA ALA A 50 24.97 -1.81 13.08
C ALA A 50 24.81 -2.23 11.62
N PRO A 51 25.72 -3.05 11.05
CA PRO A 51 25.59 -3.48 9.68
C PRO A 51 24.24 -4.16 9.48
N LYS A 52 23.46 -3.70 8.49
CA LYS A 52 22.17 -4.30 8.15
C LYS A 52 22.37 -5.78 7.80
N SER A 53 21.37 -6.62 8.08
CA SER A 53 21.39 -8.00 7.62
C SER A 53 21.31 -8.05 6.09
N THR A 54 21.91 -9.09 5.48
CA THR A 54 21.86 -9.30 4.03
C THR A 54 20.42 -9.39 3.51
N GLU A 55 19.54 -10.02 4.27
CA GLU A 55 18.11 -10.13 3.97
C GLU A 55 17.39 -8.76 3.96
N LEU A 56 17.69 -7.89 4.95
CA LEU A 56 17.14 -6.54 4.97
C LEU A 56 17.63 -5.70 3.79
N MET A 57 18.91 -5.84 3.41
CA MET A 57 19.44 -5.16 2.21
C MET A 57 18.74 -5.64 0.94
N GLN A 58 18.53 -6.95 0.77
CA GLN A 58 17.82 -7.50 -0.39
C GLN A 58 16.35 -7.05 -0.45
N LEU A 59 15.69 -6.91 0.71
CA LEU A 59 14.33 -6.38 0.79
C LEU A 59 14.28 -4.88 0.44
N GLU A 60 15.23 -4.08 0.92
CA GLU A 60 15.37 -2.66 0.54
C GLU A 60 15.60 -2.52 -0.97
N ASP A 61 16.54 -3.27 -1.55
CA ASP A 61 16.81 -3.29 -3.00
C ASP A 61 15.58 -3.72 -3.82
N ALA A 62 14.78 -4.68 -3.32
CA ALA A 62 13.54 -5.11 -3.97
C ALA A 62 12.45 -4.03 -3.95
N TRP A 63 12.31 -3.29 -2.83
CA TRP A 63 11.38 -2.16 -2.72
C TRP A 63 11.79 -0.98 -3.59
N ASP A 64 13.08 -0.62 -3.62
CA ASP A 64 13.61 0.44 -4.48
C ASP A 64 13.42 0.10 -5.97
N PHE A 65 13.68 -1.17 -6.35
CA PHE A 65 13.43 -1.63 -7.71
C PHE A 65 11.93 -1.58 -8.04
N ALA A 66 11.05 -2.08 -7.17
CA ALA A 66 9.60 -2.01 -7.38
C ALA A 66 9.12 -0.56 -7.54
N ALA A 67 9.56 0.35 -6.68
CA ALA A 67 9.22 1.78 -6.72
C ALA A 67 9.69 2.50 -7.99
N SER A 68 10.76 2.03 -8.61
CA SER A 68 11.28 2.60 -9.86
C SER A 68 10.48 2.23 -11.11
N ARG A 69 9.60 1.21 -11.01
CA ARG A 69 8.92 0.62 -12.17
C ARG A 69 7.63 1.38 -12.55
N PRO A 70 7.40 1.66 -13.85
CA PRO A 70 6.15 2.24 -14.32
C PRO A 70 4.92 1.43 -13.88
N GLY A 71 3.85 2.12 -13.53
CA GLY A 71 2.59 1.48 -13.09
C GLY A 71 2.58 1.01 -11.62
N SER A 72 3.70 1.08 -10.89
CA SER A 72 3.69 0.88 -9.44
C SER A 72 3.18 2.14 -8.71
N ASP A 73 2.44 1.93 -7.61
CA ASP A 73 2.10 2.96 -6.63
C ASP A 73 2.38 2.43 -5.21
N ILE A 74 3.64 2.54 -4.81
CA ILE A 74 4.10 2.14 -3.48
C ILE A 74 3.43 2.95 -2.36
N GLY A 75 2.96 4.16 -2.65
CA GLY A 75 2.16 4.97 -1.72
C GLY A 75 0.80 4.33 -1.44
N GLN A 76 0.15 3.81 -2.48
CA GLN A 76 -1.09 3.02 -2.36
C GLN A 76 -0.83 1.68 -1.66
N VAL A 77 0.26 0.96 -1.99
CA VAL A 77 0.63 -0.31 -1.33
C VAL A 77 0.67 -0.16 0.19
N PHE A 78 1.37 0.85 0.72
CA PHE A 78 1.45 1.06 2.17
C PHE A 78 0.13 1.56 2.80
N GLN A 79 -0.75 2.22 2.04
CA GLN A 79 -2.09 2.57 2.52
C GLN A 79 -2.98 1.33 2.65
N LEU A 80 -3.00 0.48 1.62
CA LEU A 80 -3.75 -0.77 1.59
C LEU A 80 -3.22 -1.78 2.62
N PHE A 81 -1.91 -1.85 2.84
CA PHE A 81 -1.34 -2.71 3.87
C PHE A 81 -1.76 -2.28 5.29
N ARG A 82 -1.82 -0.97 5.58
CA ARG A 82 -2.39 -0.46 6.84
C ARG A 82 -3.87 -0.76 6.97
N LEU A 83 -4.64 -0.69 5.87
CA LEU A 83 -6.04 -1.08 5.85
C LEU A 83 -6.20 -2.58 6.18
N LYS A 84 -5.45 -3.47 5.51
CA LYS A 84 -5.37 -4.91 5.81
C LYS A 84 -5.11 -5.17 7.30
N GLN A 85 -4.10 -4.50 7.88
CA GLN A 85 -3.77 -4.61 9.31
C GLN A 85 -4.89 -4.11 10.24
N SER A 86 -5.66 -3.10 9.83
CA SER A 86 -6.78 -2.55 10.62
C SER A 86 -8.04 -3.41 10.61
N LEU A 87 -8.25 -4.19 9.55
CA LEU A 87 -9.44 -5.02 9.34
C LEU A 87 -9.44 -6.30 10.20
N GLY A 88 -8.26 -6.75 10.65
CA GLY A 88 -8.17 -7.79 11.68
C GLY A 88 -6.93 -8.69 11.55
N PRO A 89 -6.80 -9.69 12.45
CA PRO A 89 -5.73 -10.67 12.37
C PRO A 89 -5.97 -11.64 11.20
N LYS A 90 -4.88 -11.98 10.48
CA LYS A 90 -4.84 -12.88 9.31
C LYS A 90 -5.53 -12.29 8.07
N ASN A 91 -5.40 -13.00 6.95
CA ASN A 91 -5.90 -12.62 5.62
C ASN A 91 -7.43 -12.70 5.46
N ILE A 92 -8.20 -12.53 6.55
CA ILE A 92 -9.66 -12.38 6.49
C ILE A 92 -10.02 -11.15 5.64
N ALA A 93 -9.26 -10.07 5.82
CA ALA A 93 -9.32 -8.82 5.04
C ALA A 93 -9.03 -8.98 3.53
N CYS A 94 -8.52 -10.14 3.09
CA CYS A 94 -8.29 -10.43 1.68
C CYS A 94 -9.45 -11.19 1.01
N TYR A 95 -10.52 -11.51 1.74
CA TYR A 95 -11.63 -12.31 1.23
C TYR A 95 -13.01 -11.84 1.74
N ASP A 96 -13.06 -10.93 2.71
CA ASP A 96 -14.31 -10.35 3.18
C ASP A 96 -14.99 -9.51 2.07
N PRO A 97 -16.21 -9.91 1.61
CA PRO A 97 -16.94 -9.17 0.59
C PRO A 97 -17.28 -7.72 0.99
N GLU A 98 -17.29 -7.40 2.29
CA GLU A 98 -17.56 -6.04 2.78
C GLU A 98 -16.30 -5.15 2.75
N SER A 99 -15.09 -5.71 2.86
CA SER A 99 -13.83 -4.97 2.76
C SER A 99 -13.30 -4.82 1.34
N GLY A 100 -13.76 -5.68 0.41
CA GLY A 100 -13.15 -5.87 -0.91
C GLY A 100 -11.84 -6.67 -0.84
N ASP A 101 -11.31 -7.12 -1.98
CA ASP A 101 -10.01 -7.80 -2.02
C ASP A 101 -8.87 -6.78 -1.94
N VAL A 102 -8.60 -6.32 -0.71
CA VAL A 102 -7.48 -5.42 -0.37
C VAL A 102 -6.14 -6.02 -0.80
N CYS A 103 -6.03 -7.34 -0.93
CA CYS A 103 -4.78 -8.04 -1.18
C CYS A 103 -4.51 -8.19 -2.69
N GLU A 104 -5.53 -8.40 -3.52
CA GLU A 104 -5.45 -8.20 -4.98
C GLU A 104 -5.05 -6.74 -5.30
N GLU A 105 -5.64 -5.75 -4.63
CA GLU A 105 -5.30 -4.34 -4.84
C GLU A 105 -3.88 -3.98 -4.39
N ILE A 106 -3.34 -4.60 -3.32
CA ILE A 106 -1.92 -4.47 -2.95
C ILE A 106 -1.04 -4.98 -4.10
N VAL A 107 -1.32 -6.16 -4.64
CA VAL A 107 -0.48 -6.79 -5.67
C VAL A 107 -0.57 -6.03 -7.00
N LYS A 108 -1.74 -5.50 -7.36
CA LYS A 108 -1.92 -4.56 -8.48
C LYS A 108 -1.05 -3.32 -8.29
N ALA A 109 -1.04 -2.71 -7.11
CA ALA A 109 -0.26 -1.49 -6.84
C ALA A 109 1.26 -1.73 -6.81
N ILE A 110 1.75 -2.96 -6.61
CA ILE A 110 3.16 -3.32 -6.81
C ILE A 110 3.51 -3.48 -8.30
N ASN A 111 2.50 -3.77 -9.15
CA ASN A 111 2.64 -4.12 -10.56
C ASN A 111 3.63 -5.30 -10.77
N VAL A 112 3.33 -6.50 -10.25
CA VAL A 112 4.34 -7.55 -10.02
C VAL A 112 4.96 -8.22 -11.26
N VAL A 113 4.34 -8.12 -12.44
CA VAL A 113 4.83 -8.77 -13.68
C VAL A 113 6.16 -8.15 -14.11
N GLY A 114 7.19 -8.96 -14.35
CA GLY A 114 8.55 -8.51 -14.67
C GLY A 114 9.46 -8.27 -13.45
N LEU A 115 9.00 -8.55 -12.23
CA LEU A 115 9.89 -8.77 -11.07
C LEU A 115 10.54 -10.15 -11.16
N THR A 116 11.68 -10.37 -10.50
CA THR A 116 12.21 -11.74 -10.32
C THR A 116 11.40 -12.50 -9.28
N GLU A 117 11.39 -13.84 -9.33
CA GLU A 117 10.76 -14.70 -8.31
C GLU A 117 11.23 -14.32 -6.89
N GLN A 118 12.54 -14.11 -6.71
CA GLN A 118 13.12 -13.71 -5.43
C GLN A 118 12.65 -12.31 -4.96
N GLN A 119 12.60 -11.32 -5.85
CA GLN A 119 12.10 -9.98 -5.52
C GLN A 119 10.63 -10.04 -5.09
N LEU A 120 9.79 -10.74 -5.86
CA LEU A 120 8.37 -10.86 -5.53
C LEU A 120 8.16 -11.57 -4.19
N THR A 121 8.84 -12.69 -3.94
CA THR A 121 8.78 -13.41 -2.64
C THR A 121 9.10 -12.48 -1.47
N LEU A 122 10.23 -11.76 -1.51
CA LEU A 122 10.62 -10.82 -0.45
C LEU A 122 9.57 -9.73 -0.20
N LEU A 123 9.00 -9.16 -1.26
CA LEU A 123 7.97 -8.13 -1.18
C LEU A 123 6.69 -8.69 -0.54
N LEU A 124 6.19 -9.84 -1.01
CA LEU A 124 4.97 -10.45 -0.50
C LEU A 124 5.11 -10.93 0.95
N ASP A 125 6.26 -11.49 1.33
CA ASP A 125 6.56 -11.86 2.72
C ASP A 125 6.55 -10.61 3.63
N SER A 126 7.16 -9.50 3.19
CA SER A 126 7.17 -8.25 3.96
C SER A 126 5.79 -7.60 4.12
N LEU A 127 4.81 -7.99 3.30
CA LEU A 127 3.41 -7.58 3.34
C LEU A 127 2.50 -8.65 3.97
N GLU A 128 3.08 -9.72 4.52
CA GLU A 128 2.39 -10.87 5.09
C GLU A 128 1.34 -11.47 4.13
N LEU A 129 1.63 -11.48 2.83
CA LEU A 129 0.78 -12.03 1.78
C LEU A 129 1.21 -13.46 1.47
N PRO A 130 0.35 -14.49 1.69
CA PRO A 130 0.64 -15.85 1.29
C PRO A 130 0.84 -15.89 -0.22
N HIS A 131 1.75 -16.72 -0.69
CA HIS A 131 2.02 -16.82 -2.11
C HIS A 131 2.53 -18.22 -2.48
N ARG A 132 2.43 -18.56 -3.76
CA ARG A 132 3.05 -19.75 -4.35
C ARG A 132 3.23 -19.60 -5.86
N VAL A 133 4.28 -20.23 -6.38
CA VAL A 133 4.43 -20.46 -7.81
C VAL A 133 3.46 -21.59 -8.22
N ILE A 134 2.64 -21.35 -9.24
CA ILE A 134 1.71 -22.36 -9.81
C ILE A 134 2.17 -22.88 -11.17
N GLU A 135 3.11 -22.20 -11.81
CA GLU A 135 3.66 -22.53 -13.12
C GLU A 135 5.11 -22.06 -13.18
N ARG A 136 6.00 -22.90 -13.70
CA ARG A 136 7.40 -22.54 -13.92
C ARG A 136 7.84 -23.01 -15.31
N ASP A 137 8.44 -22.10 -16.08
CA ASP A 137 9.02 -22.39 -17.40
C ASP A 137 8.05 -23.14 -18.34
N CYS A 138 6.78 -22.68 -18.35
CA CYS A 138 5.64 -23.24 -19.08
C CYS A 138 5.18 -24.66 -18.63
N GLU A 139 5.61 -25.11 -17.45
CA GLU A 139 5.10 -26.32 -16.79
C GLU A 139 4.26 -25.97 -15.55
N LEU A 140 3.00 -26.42 -15.54
CA LEU A 140 2.12 -26.29 -14.37
C LEU A 140 2.64 -27.15 -13.20
N LEU A 141 2.74 -26.54 -12.03
CA LEU A 141 3.21 -27.19 -10.81
C LEU A 141 2.06 -27.84 -10.05
N MET A 142 2.30 -29.05 -9.53
CA MET A 142 1.35 -29.74 -8.65
C MET A 142 1.27 -29.02 -7.30
N VAL A 143 0.17 -28.32 -7.06
CA VAL A 143 -0.12 -27.61 -5.81
C VAL A 143 -1.35 -28.17 -5.10
N THR A 144 -1.53 -27.80 -3.83
CA THR A 144 -2.68 -28.16 -2.99
C THR A 144 -3.97 -27.44 -3.43
N GLU A 145 -5.11 -28.13 -3.39
CA GLU A 145 -6.44 -27.55 -3.69
C GLU A 145 -7.06 -26.76 -2.52
N GLU A 146 -6.35 -26.58 -1.41
CA GLU A 146 -6.82 -25.78 -0.27
C GLU A 146 -7.04 -24.32 -0.68
N PHE A 147 -8.03 -23.64 -0.11
CA PHE A 147 -8.26 -22.21 -0.34
C PHE A 147 -7.58 -21.37 0.75
N VAL A 148 -6.82 -20.34 0.35
CA VAL A 148 -6.24 -19.34 1.25
C VAL A 148 -6.53 -17.95 0.68
N GLY A 149 -7.52 -17.26 1.28
CA GLY A 149 -7.91 -15.91 0.84
C GLY A 149 -6.72 -14.94 0.79
N GLY A 150 -6.61 -14.22 -0.33
CA GLY A 150 -5.49 -13.32 -0.62
C GLY A 150 -4.18 -14.00 -1.00
N ARG A 151 -4.16 -15.32 -1.23
CA ARG A 151 -2.94 -16.00 -1.67
C ARG A 151 -2.63 -15.62 -3.12
N VAL A 152 -1.43 -15.11 -3.33
CA VAL A 152 -0.89 -14.75 -4.64
C VAL A 152 -0.36 -16.01 -5.32
N ASN A 153 -1.11 -16.50 -6.31
CA ASN A 153 -0.64 -17.53 -7.23
C ASN A 153 0.06 -16.82 -8.38
N PHE A 154 1.28 -17.22 -8.76
CA PHE A 154 1.98 -16.60 -9.88
C PHE A 154 2.74 -17.59 -10.76
N SER A 155 2.92 -17.22 -12.02
CA SER A 155 3.68 -17.94 -13.04
C SER A 155 5.07 -17.31 -13.19
N VAL A 156 6.09 -18.15 -13.40
CA VAL A 156 7.49 -17.74 -13.55
C VAL A 156 8.07 -18.32 -14.84
N PHE A 157 8.78 -17.51 -15.61
CA PHE A 157 9.55 -17.94 -16.79
C PHE A 157 10.97 -17.36 -16.71
N GLU A 158 12.00 -18.20 -16.85
CA GLU A 158 13.42 -17.81 -16.71
C GLU A 158 13.74 -17.04 -15.41
N GLY A 159 12.99 -17.33 -14.33
CA GLY A 159 13.11 -16.67 -13.03
C GLY A 159 12.41 -15.30 -12.89
N VAL A 160 11.65 -14.89 -13.91
CA VAL A 160 10.87 -13.65 -13.95
C VAL A 160 9.38 -13.94 -13.90
N VAL A 161 8.61 -13.14 -13.16
CA VAL A 161 7.16 -13.29 -13.00
C VAL A 161 6.44 -12.85 -14.28
N THR A 162 5.62 -13.73 -14.85
CA THR A 162 4.88 -13.48 -16.12
C THR A 162 3.37 -13.26 -15.93
N GLY A 163 2.79 -13.76 -14.86
CA GLY A 163 1.36 -13.63 -14.56
C GLY A 163 1.03 -13.99 -13.10
N TRP A 164 -0.16 -13.58 -12.63
CA TRP A 164 -0.60 -13.80 -11.25
C TRP A 164 -2.14 -13.69 -11.02
N ALA A 165 -2.64 -14.30 -9.95
CA ALA A 165 -3.99 -14.12 -9.39
C ALA A 165 -3.97 -14.04 -7.85
N SER A 166 -4.92 -13.31 -7.28
CA SER A 166 -5.31 -13.42 -5.86
C SER A 166 -6.39 -14.49 -5.68
N GLU A 167 -6.25 -15.36 -4.69
CA GLU A 167 -7.32 -16.28 -4.28
C GLU A 167 -8.46 -15.54 -3.57
N GLY A 168 -9.64 -15.54 -4.19
CA GLY A 168 -10.77 -14.69 -3.78
C GLY A 168 -10.91 -13.42 -4.62
N GLY A 169 -9.88 -13.10 -5.40
CA GLY A 169 -9.85 -11.96 -6.32
C GLY A 169 -10.73 -12.15 -7.55
N GLY A 170 -11.02 -11.03 -8.21
CA GLY A 170 -11.89 -10.96 -9.38
C GLY A 170 -11.21 -11.27 -10.71
N SER A 171 -9.87 -11.38 -10.74
CA SER A 171 -9.11 -11.51 -11.99
C SER A 171 -7.83 -12.36 -11.86
N PHE A 172 -7.50 -13.05 -12.96
CA PHE A 172 -6.16 -13.59 -13.23
C PHE A 172 -5.54 -12.69 -14.31
N LEU A 173 -4.36 -12.16 -14.03
CA LEU A 173 -3.58 -11.35 -14.95
C LEU A 173 -2.43 -12.20 -15.50
N ASP A 174 -2.56 -12.65 -16.74
CA ASP A 174 -1.51 -13.32 -17.49
C ASP A 174 -1.21 -12.46 -18.73
N GLU A 175 0.05 -12.04 -18.87
CA GLU A 175 0.50 -11.30 -20.07
C GLU A 175 0.83 -12.23 -21.24
N GLY A 176 0.64 -13.54 -21.10
CA GLY A 176 0.55 -14.51 -22.19
C GLY A 176 1.89 -14.82 -22.85
N ASN A 177 2.96 -14.89 -22.06
CA ASN A 177 4.33 -15.15 -22.52
C ASN A 177 4.87 -16.50 -22.02
N CYS A 178 4.09 -17.55 -22.31
CA CYS A 178 4.60 -18.74 -22.98
C CYS A 178 4.20 -18.64 -24.46
#